data_AF-A0AAN9QZ56-F1
#
_entry.id   AF-A0AAN9QZ56-F1
#
_cell.length_a   1.000
_cell.length_b   1.000
_cell.length_c   1.000
_cell.angle_alpha   90.00
_cell.angle_beta   90.00
_cell.angle_gamma   90.00
#
_symmetry.space_group_name_H-M   'P 1'
#
loop_
_entity.id
_entity.type
_entity.pdbx_description
1 polymer ?
#
loop_
_entity_poly.entity_id
_entity_poly.type
_entity_poly.pdbx_seq_one_letter_code
_entity_poly.pdbx_strand_id
1 'polypeptide(L)'
;MEKSALDKDLVFLTLQFLNEEGFKEAAHKLECESGLYFNMKYFEEMLLLGKWNDAENYLSRFTRIDDNMHSTKIYFEIRKQKYLEALDIDNHTKALDILVKDLKVFSSGREELFNEMTKLLTINNIREHASLSTYGDTNSVRKIVADSIMKLIEGNPEFHEKLKCPTFKTQSLNWQYLLSKDPLRVPDMKTFLMDHICESSLNPSSLQTEDNNSIQNSKSGKHISNHNSNSYAIIDFNGYQKDFEDGRSNSIEESHKNSNLWNDLQICDSSYCQFIELPTHPKISKILRLAYTNEGNGILALASNGHHLLWKWPSNNLNPDGKATTQVPPHIWQPGSDLQLMMSNELTSSYSGDPFSSFSLSKNDSFLMSTSGGPISLFSMVSFKTLTTIMAPPPRATCLTFYPRDNNILAVGMDDLSIIIYNVCSNKIISKLEGHSKRVSDLAFSTSFDLLVSIGVNDQWVPKVAVVISQATFSSDGQAVYVSFVDGTVAILDTLKFQIRCRINLSAYLSTTSSSSISALAIAAHPHKPSQFVVGLTDGRAFVFEPRKPEDWNRFSR
;
A
#
# COMPACT_ATOMS: atom_id res chain seq x y z
N MET A 1 15.74 -16.93 10.71
CA MET A 1 16.21 -17.55 9.45
C MET A 1 15.15 -17.46 8.35
N GLU A 2 13.86 -17.69 8.61
CA GLU A 2 12.81 -17.62 7.57
C GLU A 2 12.66 -16.23 6.90
N LYS A 3 12.77 -15.14 7.66
CA LYS A 3 12.60 -13.78 7.11
C LYS A 3 13.69 -13.40 6.09
N SER A 4 14.93 -13.85 6.27
CA SER A 4 16.02 -13.57 5.33
C SER A 4 15.98 -14.43 4.08
N ALA A 5 15.30 -15.59 4.11
CA ALA A 5 15.04 -16.38 2.91
C ALA A 5 13.96 -15.70 2.05
N LEU A 6 12.92 -15.16 2.71
CA LEU A 6 11.83 -14.44 2.06
C LEU A 6 12.31 -13.18 1.31
N ASP A 7 13.21 -12.41 1.93
CA ASP A 7 13.77 -11.20 1.33
C ASP A 7 14.65 -11.53 0.10
N LYS A 8 15.38 -12.65 0.13
CA LYS A 8 16.19 -13.11 -1.02
C LYS A 8 15.33 -13.49 -2.22
N ASP A 9 14.27 -14.25 -1.99
CA ASP A 9 13.39 -14.70 -3.08
C ASP A 9 12.67 -13.53 -3.76
N LEU A 10 12.30 -12.49 -3.00
CA LEU A 10 11.70 -11.28 -3.56
C LEU A 10 12.67 -10.49 -4.44
N VAL A 11 13.95 -10.41 -4.05
CA VAL A 11 14.99 -9.78 -4.87
C VAL A 11 15.18 -10.55 -6.18
N PHE A 12 15.20 -11.89 -6.15
CA PHE A 12 15.30 -12.69 -7.37
C PHE A 12 14.10 -12.51 -8.31
N LEU A 13 12.87 -12.48 -7.77
CA LEU A 13 11.66 -12.18 -8.54
C LEU A 13 11.73 -10.80 -9.21
N THR A 14 12.19 -9.79 -8.46
CA THR A 14 12.33 -8.43 -8.98
C THR A 14 13.40 -8.35 -10.06
N LEU A 15 14.56 -9.00 -9.87
CA LEU A 15 15.62 -9.10 -10.87
C LEU A 15 15.14 -9.79 -12.15
N GLN A 16 14.34 -10.84 -12.03
CA GLN A 16 13.78 -11.55 -13.18
C GLN A 16 12.81 -10.64 -13.96
N PHE A 17 11.87 -9.98 -13.26
CA PHE A 17 10.94 -9.04 -13.88
C PHE A 17 11.65 -7.92 -14.64
N LEU A 18 12.66 -7.29 -14.01
CA LEU A 18 13.43 -6.23 -14.64
C LEU A 18 14.14 -6.70 -15.92
N ASN A 19 14.61 -7.95 -15.95
CA ASN A 19 15.24 -8.53 -17.14
C ASN A 19 14.22 -8.85 -18.25
N GLU A 20 13.04 -9.38 -17.90
CA GLU A 20 11.97 -9.71 -18.84
C GLU A 20 11.39 -8.46 -19.52
N GLU A 21 11.19 -7.39 -18.75
CA GLU A 21 10.71 -6.09 -19.24
C GLU A 21 11.81 -5.24 -19.91
N GLY A 22 13.06 -5.70 -19.90
CA GLY A 22 14.18 -5.02 -20.57
C GLY A 22 14.82 -3.86 -19.78
N PHE A 23 14.50 -3.69 -18.49
CA PHE A 23 15.11 -2.71 -17.58
C PHE A 23 16.49 -3.14 -17.07
N LYS A 24 17.45 -3.35 -17.99
CA LYS A 24 18.78 -3.89 -17.67
C LYS A 24 19.58 -3.07 -16.67
N GLU A 25 19.58 -1.74 -16.78
CA GLU A 25 20.33 -0.88 -15.84
C GLU A 25 19.81 -0.98 -14.40
N ALA A 26 18.49 -1.07 -14.23
CA ALA A 26 17.87 -1.25 -12.92
C ALA A 26 18.21 -2.64 -12.35
N ALA A 27 18.19 -3.67 -13.21
CA ALA A 27 18.61 -5.02 -12.81
C ALA A 27 20.06 -5.03 -12.31
N HIS A 28 21.01 -4.46 -13.06
CA HIS A 28 22.42 -4.43 -12.65
C HIS A 28 22.68 -3.60 -11.38
N LYS A 29 21.93 -2.52 -11.15
CA LYS A 29 21.98 -1.78 -9.89
C LYS A 29 21.48 -2.62 -8.73
N LEU A 30 20.36 -3.31 -8.89
CA LEU A 30 19.81 -4.20 -7.87
C LEU A 30 20.75 -5.37 -7.57
N GLU A 31 21.44 -5.92 -8.57
CA GLU A 31 22.52 -6.91 -8.41
C GLU A 31 23.62 -6.36 -7.50
N CYS A 32 24.11 -5.14 -7.78
CA CYS A 32 25.18 -4.49 -7.00
C CYS A 32 24.78 -4.17 -5.56
N GLU A 33 23.55 -3.70 -5.35
CA GLU A 33 23.06 -3.28 -4.04
C GLU A 33 22.71 -4.47 -3.16
N SER A 34 22.17 -5.55 -3.75
CA SER A 34 21.82 -6.77 -3.02
C SER A 34 23.01 -7.69 -2.76
N GLY A 35 23.98 -7.75 -3.68
CA GLY A 35 25.12 -8.68 -3.60
C GLY A 35 24.73 -10.16 -3.68
N LEU A 36 23.49 -10.47 -4.09
CA LEU A 36 22.92 -11.82 -4.09
C LEU A 36 23.17 -12.59 -5.39
N TYR A 37 23.25 -11.89 -6.51
CA TYR A 37 23.44 -12.48 -7.84
C TYR A 37 24.55 -11.78 -8.60
N PHE A 38 25.50 -12.55 -9.11
CA PHE A 38 26.58 -12.07 -9.95
C PHE A 38 26.30 -12.42 -11.42
N ASN A 39 26.11 -11.40 -12.24
CA ASN A 39 25.77 -11.58 -13.65
C ASN A 39 27.04 -11.77 -14.50
N MET A 40 27.39 -13.04 -14.71
CA MET A 40 28.58 -13.44 -15.49
C MET A 40 28.62 -12.83 -16.89
N LYS A 41 27.49 -12.83 -17.61
CA LYS A 41 27.42 -12.30 -18.98
C LYS A 41 27.65 -10.79 -19.00
N TYR A 42 27.00 -10.06 -18.10
CA TYR A 42 27.17 -8.62 -17.99
C TYR A 42 28.61 -8.24 -17.65
N PHE A 43 29.23 -8.95 -16.71
CA PHE A 43 30.62 -8.71 -16.34
C PHE A 43 31.59 -9.00 -17.51
N GLU A 44 31.38 -10.10 -18.25
CA GLU A 44 32.15 -10.42 -19.45
C GLU A 44 32.04 -9.32 -20.51
N GLU A 45 30.82 -8.82 -20.78
CA GLU A 45 30.60 -7.70 -21.70
C GLU A 45 31.39 -6.44 -21.27
N MET A 46 31.46 -6.14 -19.97
CA MET A 46 32.24 -5.01 -19.45
C MET A 46 33.74 -5.16 -19.70
N LEU A 47 34.29 -6.38 -19.53
CA LEU A 47 35.69 -6.68 -19.80
C LEU A 47 36.01 -6.57 -21.29
N LEU A 48 35.16 -7.11 -22.16
CA LEU A 48 35.33 -7.04 -23.62
C LEU A 48 35.27 -5.60 -24.15
N LEU A 49 34.39 -4.76 -23.59
CA LEU A 49 34.29 -3.34 -23.92
C LEU A 49 35.46 -2.51 -23.36
N GLY A 50 36.28 -3.05 -22.46
CA GLY A 50 37.37 -2.33 -21.80
C GLY A 50 36.91 -1.33 -20.74
N LYS A 51 35.72 -1.53 -20.16
CA LYS A 51 35.19 -0.71 -19.06
C LYS A 51 35.76 -1.15 -17.71
N TRP A 52 37.09 -1.09 -17.59
CA TRP A 52 37.84 -1.65 -16.46
C TRP A 52 37.42 -1.09 -15.09
N ASN A 53 37.17 0.21 -14.99
CA ASN A 53 36.74 0.85 -13.74
C ASN A 53 35.33 0.39 -13.31
N ASP A 54 34.42 0.27 -14.27
CA ASP A 54 33.06 -0.19 -13.97
C ASP A 54 33.08 -1.66 -13.55
N ALA A 55 33.91 -2.49 -14.22
CA ALA A 55 34.08 -3.89 -13.89
C ALA A 55 34.64 -4.04 -12.46
N GLU A 56 35.65 -3.24 -12.10
CA GLU A 56 36.22 -3.24 -10.76
C GLU A 56 35.20 -2.80 -9.69
N ASN A 57 34.38 -1.78 -9.98
CA ASN A 57 33.30 -1.32 -9.11
C ASN A 57 32.23 -2.41 -8.92
N TYR A 58 31.82 -3.09 -10.00
CA TYR A 58 30.88 -4.21 -9.93
C TYR A 58 31.44 -5.34 -9.06
N LEU A 59 32.68 -5.76 -9.33
CA LEU A 59 33.36 -6.82 -8.59
C LEU A 59 33.50 -6.53 -7.09
N SER A 60 33.78 -5.27 -6.72
CA SER A 60 33.97 -4.85 -5.33
C SER A 60 32.77 -5.04 -4.41
N ARG A 61 31.58 -5.23 -4.99
CA ARG A 61 30.35 -5.54 -4.24
C ARG A 61 30.26 -7.00 -3.81
N PHE A 62 31.03 -7.88 -4.46
CA PHE A 62 30.98 -9.32 -4.24
C PHE A 62 32.22 -9.87 -3.55
N THR A 63 33.38 -9.27 -3.80
CA THR A 63 34.65 -9.67 -3.16
C THR A 63 35.61 -8.50 -3.05
N ARG A 64 36.52 -8.56 -2.08
CA ARG A 64 37.64 -7.65 -1.85
C ARG A 64 38.95 -8.25 -2.33
N ILE A 65 39.97 -7.43 -2.44
CA ILE A 65 41.29 -7.81 -2.96
C ILE A 65 41.95 -8.88 -2.06
N ASP A 66 41.69 -8.80 -0.75
CA ASP A 66 42.28 -9.59 0.33
C ASP A 66 41.46 -10.80 0.78
N ASP A 67 40.26 -11.02 0.22
CA ASP A 67 39.39 -12.14 0.65
C ASP A 67 40.03 -13.50 0.39
N ASN A 68 40.59 -13.70 -0.81
CA ASN A 68 41.25 -14.94 -1.19
C ASN A 68 42.21 -14.76 -2.39
N MET A 69 43.02 -15.79 -2.64
CA MET A 69 44.01 -15.81 -3.71
C MET A 69 43.40 -15.65 -5.11
N HIS A 70 42.17 -16.14 -5.34
CA HIS A 70 41.47 -15.96 -6.60
C HIS A 70 41.06 -14.49 -6.79
N SER A 71 40.49 -13.84 -5.78
CA SER A 71 40.12 -12.43 -5.79
C SER A 71 41.34 -11.55 -6.05
N THR A 72 42.45 -11.77 -5.32
CA THR A 72 43.71 -11.04 -5.55
C THR A 72 44.19 -11.18 -6.99
N LYS A 73 44.07 -12.39 -7.58
CA LYS A 73 44.45 -12.63 -8.98
C LYS A 73 43.51 -11.95 -9.97
N ILE A 74 42.21 -11.95 -9.73
CA ILE A 74 41.22 -11.26 -10.58
C ILE A 74 41.52 -9.75 -10.62
N TYR A 75 41.67 -9.11 -9.46
CA TYR A 75 42.01 -7.68 -9.39
C TYR A 75 43.35 -7.36 -10.06
N PHE A 76 44.34 -8.24 -9.90
CA PHE A 76 45.64 -8.08 -10.54
C PHE A 76 45.53 -8.14 -12.07
N GLU A 77 44.82 -9.10 -12.64
CA GLU A 77 44.64 -9.21 -14.10
C GLU A 77 43.91 -8.00 -14.69
N ILE A 78 42.84 -7.52 -14.04
CA ILE A 78 42.10 -6.32 -14.45
C ILE A 78 43.01 -5.08 -14.47
N ARG A 79 43.72 -4.83 -13.37
CA ARG A 79 44.58 -3.64 -13.23
C ARG A 79 45.81 -3.73 -14.14
N LYS A 80 46.36 -4.93 -14.35
CA LYS A 80 47.46 -5.19 -15.29
C LYS A 80 47.04 -4.90 -16.73
N GLN A 81 45.87 -5.39 -17.14
CA GLN A 81 45.37 -5.14 -18.49
C GLN A 81 45.05 -3.66 -18.72
N LYS A 82 44.44 -2.99 -17.75
CA LYS A 82 44.21 -1.53 -17.74
C LYS A 82 45.52 -0.74 -17.91
N TYR A 83 46.61 -1.19 -17.29
CA TYR A 83 47.95 -0.62 -17.42
C TYR A 83 48.55 -0.85 -18.82
N LEU A 84 48.49 -2.08 -19.34
CA LEU A 84 49.03 -2.42 -20.66
C LEU A 84 48.28 -1.68 -21.79
N GLU A 85 46.96 -1.51 -21.68
CA GLU A 85 46.19 -0.70 -22.63
C GLU A 85 46.53 0.80 -22.58
N ALA A 86 46.86 1.32 -21.39
CA ALA A 86 47.32 2.70 -21.28
C ALA A 86 48.69 2.91 -21.96
N LEU A 87 49.58 1.91 -21.89
CA LEU A 87 50.85 1.92 -22.60
C LEU A 87 50.71 1.75 -24.12
N ASP A 88 49.81 0.88 -24.59
CA ASP A 88 49.59 0.66 -26.04
C ASP A 88 49.01 1.91 -26.73
N ILE A 89 48.30 2.77 -25.98
CA ILE A 89 47.79 4.08 -26.44
C ILE A 89 48.83 5.21 -26.25
N ASP A 90 50.06 4.89 -25.84
CA ASP A 90 51.14 5.85 -25.58
C ASP A 90 50.80 6.89 -24.48
N ASN A 91 49.90 6.53 -23.56
CA ASN A 91 49.52 7.38 -22.45
C ASN A 91 50.32 7.05 -21.19
N HIS A 92 51.59 7.43 -21.20
CA HIS A 92 52.52 7.20 -20.10
C HIS A 92 52.07 7.82 -18.77
N THR A 93 51.37 8.97 -18.79
CA THR A 93 50.87 9.62 -17.57
C THR A 93 49.81 8.77 -16.87
N LYS A 94 48.86 8.23 -17.63
CA LYS A 94 47.81 7.34 -17.13
C LYS A 94 48.40 5.99 -16.69
N ALA A 95 49.35 5.44 -17.45
CA ALA A 95 50.05 4.22 -17.10
C ALA A 95 50.82 4.35 -15.77
N LEU A 96 51.51 5.48 -15.56
CA LEU A 96 52.21 5.75 -14.30
C LEU A 96 51.24 5.86 -13.12
N ASP A 97 50.10 6.55 -13.30
CA ASP A 97 49.08 6.68 -12.25
C ASP A 97 48.53 5.31 -11.82
N ILE A 98 48.20 4.45 -12.79
CA ILE A 98 47.74 3.07 -12.55
C ILE A 98 48.83 2.25 -11.84
N LEU A 99 50.09 2.37 -12.26
CA LEU A 99 51.19 1.63 -11.64
C LEU A 99 51.35 1.97 -10.16
N VAL A 100 51.32 3.26 -9.82
CA VAL A 100 51.56 3.75 -8.46
C VAL A 100 50.34 3.53 -7.54
N LYS A 101 49.13 3.80 -8.03
CA LYS A 101 47.90 3.69 -7.22
C LYS A 101 47.33 2.29 -7.18
N ASP A 102 47.22 1.63 -8.33
CA ASP A 102 46.45 0.40 -8.47
C ASP A 102 47.35 -0.84 -8.34
N LEU A 103 48.55 -0.83 -8.92
CA LEU A 103 49.42 -2.02 -8.99
C LEU A 103 50.43 -2.13 -7.84
N LYS A 104 50.83 -1.01 -7.21
CA LYS A 104 51.77 -0.99 -6.08
C LYS A 104 51.31 -1.87 -4.91
N VAL A 105 50.01 -2.02 -4.70
CA VAL A 105 49.44 -2.89 -3.66
C VAL A 105 49.90 -4.34 -3.80
N PHE A 106 50.15 -4.82 -5.02
CA PHE A 106 50.58 -6.19 -5.31
C PHE A 106 52.11 -6.39 -5.31
N SER A 107 52.89 -5.35 -5.00
CA SER A 107 54.36 -5.42 -4.96
C SER A 107 54.87 -6.26 -3.78
N SER A 108 54.11 -6.33 -2.69
CA SER A 108 54.42 -7.16 -1.53
C SER A 108 54.42 -8.65 -1.92
N GLY A 109 55.62 -9.22 -2.06
CA GLY A 109 55.83 -10.62 -2.47
C GLY A 109 56.05 -10.88 -3.96
N ARG A 110 56.03 -9.86 -4.83
CA ARG A 110 56.28 -9.96 -6.29
C ARG A 110 57.06 -8.76 -6.85
N GLU A 111 58.16 -8.39 -6.20
CA GLU A 111 58.98 -7.22 -6.56
C GLU A 111 59.55 -7.32 -7.98
N GLU A 112 59.88 -8.53 -8.46
CA GLU A 112 60.41 -8.75 -9.81
C GLU A 112 59.42 -8.32 -10.91
N LEU A 113 58.12 -8.63 -10.76
CA LEU A 113 57.09 -8.23 -11.71
C LEU A 113 56.84 -6.72 -11.68
N PHE A 114 56.92 -6.09 -10.50
CA PHE A 114 56.77 -4.64 -10.38
C PHE A 114 57.95 -3.90 -11.04
N ASN A 115 59.17 -4.43 -10.89
CA ASN A 115 60.35 -3.93 -11.57
C ASN A 115 60.27 -4.10 -13.09
N GLU A 116 59.73 -5.23 -13.57
CA GLU A 116 59.47 -5.44 -15.00
C GLU A 116 58.45 -4.43 -15.54
N MET A 117 57.33 -4.19 -14.85
CA MET A 117 56.36 -3.15 -15.24
C MET A 117 57.00 -1.76 -15.25
N THR A 118 57.86 -1.45 -14.27
CA THR A 118 58.55 -0.15 -14.26
C THR A 118 59.48 0.01 -15.47
N LYS A 119 60.13 -1.07 -15.93
CA LYS A 119 60.93 -1.07 -17.16
C LYS A 119 60.06 -0.84 -18.40
N LEU A 120 58.84 -1.40 -18.45
CA LEU A 120 57.92 -1.22 -19.58
C LEU A 120 57.54 0.26 -19.81
N LEU A 121 57.56 1.11 -18.78
CA LEU A 121 57.35 2.55 -18.94
C LEU A 121 58.45 3.26 -19.76
N THR A 122 59.64 2.67 -19.84
CA THR A 122 60.80 3.26 -20.54
C THR A 122 60.92 2.83 -22.00
N ILE A 123 60.11 1.86 -22.43
CA ILE A 123 60.12 1.30 -23.78
C ILE A 123 59.04 1.99 -24.60
N ASN A 124 59.37 2.44 -25.81
CA ASN A 124 58.44 3.13 -26.71
C ASN A 124 57.36 2.20 -27.28
N ASN A 125 57.66 0.90 -27.42
CA ASN A 125 56.69 -0.09 -27.89
C ASN A 125 56.73 -1.33 -26.99
N ILE A 126 55.61 -1.60 -26.31
CA ILE A 126 55.47 -2.74 -25.40
C ILE A 126 55.78 -4.10 -26.07
N ARG A 127 55.63 -4.21 -27.40
CA ARG A 127 55.91 -5.43 -28.17
C ARG A 127 57.40 -5.72 -28.34
N GLU A 128 58.28 -4.77 -28.05
CA GLU A 128 59.74 -4.97 -28.06
C GLU A 128 60.21 -5.75 -26.83
N HIS A 129 59.37 -5.87 -25.80
CA HIS A 129 59.67 -6.66 -24.62
C HIS A 129 59.45 -8.16 -24.86
N ALA A 130 60.39 -9.01 -24.45
CA ALA A 130 60.37 -10.45 -24.73
C ALA A 130 59.07 -11.15 -24.26
N SER A 131 58.54 -10.76 -23.09
CA SER A 131 57.31 -11.32 -22.50
C SER A 131 56.00 -10.81 -23.16
N LEU A 132 56.06 -9.74 -23.96
CA LEU A 132 54.91 -9.11 -24.63
C LEU A 132 55.02 -9.14 -26.16
N SER A 133 56.00 -9.87 -26.70
CA SER A 133 56.18 -10.04 -28.15
C SER A 133 54.98 -10.67 -28.86
N THR A 134 54.17 -11.45 -28.14
CA THR A 134 52.92 -12.07 -28.62
C THR A 134 51.67 -11.23 -28.30
N TYR A 135 51.82 -10.01 -27.81
CA TYR A 135 50.69 -9.14 -27.47
C TYR A 135 49.97 -8.69 -28.75
N GLY A 136 48.83 -9.35 -29.01
CA GLY A 136 48.03 -9.21 -30.23
C GLY A 136 47.19 -7.93 -30.28
N ASP A 137 46.07 -7.98 -31.00
CA ASP A 137 45.11 -6.86 -31.01
C ASP A 137 44.40 -6.73 -29.65
N THR A 138 43.99 -5.51 -29.31
CA THR A 138 43.38 -5.19 -28.01
C THR A 138 42.16 -6.07 -27.72
N ASN A 139 41.35 -6.41 -28.74
CA ASN A 139 40.14 -7.22 -28.55
C ASN A 139 40.45 -8.69 -28.26
N SER A 140 41.44 -9.27 -28.93
CA SER A 140 41.89 -10.65 -28.69
C SER A 140 42.53 -10.78 -27.32
N VAL A 141 43.34 -9.79 -26.92
CA VAL A 141 43.93 -9.75 -25.56
C VAL A 141 42.82 -9.63 -24.51
N ARG A 142 41.85 -8.73 -24.69
CA ARG A 142 40.69 -8.61 -23.80
C ARG A 142 39.93 -9.92 -23.66
N LYS A 143 39.73 -10.65 -24.75
CA LYS A 143 39.06 -11.96 -24.74
C LYS A 143 39.84 -12.99 -23.94
N ILE A 144 41.17 -13.09 -24.14
CA ILE A 144 42.02 -14.01 -23.38
C ILE A 144 41.98 -13.70 -21.87
N VAL A 145 42.06 -12.41 -21.53
CA VAL A 145 42.01 -11.95 -20.14
C VAL A 145 40.61 -12.21 -19.54
N ALA A 146 39.54 -11.94 -20.28
CA ALA A 146 38.18 -12.25 -19.87
C ALA A 146 38.01 -13.75 -19.61
N ASP A 147 38.38 -14.63 -20.54
CA ASP A 147 38.30 -16.09 -20.35
C ASP A 147 39.08 -16.57 -19.11
N SER A 148 40.25 -15.97 -18.84
CA SER A 148 41.05 -16.24 -17.66
C SER A 148 40.34 -15.80 -16.36
N ILE A 149 39.81 -14.57 -16.34
CA ILE A 149 39.08 -14.02 -15.19
C ILE A 149 37.80 -14.81 -14.91
N MET A 150 37.05 -15.18 -15.95
CA MET A 150 35.81 -15.94 -15.80
C MET A 150 36.06 -17.30 -15.13
N LYS A 151 37.13 -17.99 -15.52
CA LYS A 151 37.57 -19.23 -14.84
C LYS A 151 37.98 -19.01 -13.38
N LEU A 152 38.60 -17.86 -13.08
CA LEU A 152 38.96 -17.52 -11.70
C LEU A 152 37.71 -17.25 -10.84
N ILE A 153 36.67 -16.65 -11.41
CA ILE A 153 35.39 -16.41 -10.72
C ILE A 153 34.66 -17.73 -10.45
N GLU A 154 34.63 -18.64 -11.41
CA GLU A 154 34.02 -19.97 -11.24
C GLU A 154 34.67 -20.79 -10.12
N GLY A 155 35.99 -20.66 -9.95
CA GLY A 155 36.76 -21.32 -8.90
C GLY A 155 36.80 -20.56 -7.57
N ASN A 156 36.18 -19.38 -7.47
CA ASN A 156 36.26 -18.54 -6.28
C ASN A 156 35.12 -18.86 -5.29
N PRO A 157 35.45 -19.23 -4.03
CA PRO A 157 34.45 -19.57 -3.02
C PRO A 157 33.36 -18.52 -2.78
N GLU A 158 33.69 -17.23 -2.92
CA GLU A 158 32.76 -16.11 -2.68
C GLU A 158 31.58 -16.04 -3.68
N PHE A 159 31.68 -16.80 -4.78
CA PHE A 159 30.72 -16.78 -5.88
C PHE A 159 29.87 -18.06 -5.99
N HIS A 160 30.19 -19.15 -5.29
CA HIS A 160 29.55 -20.46 -5.51
C HIS A 160 28.01 -20.46 -5.44
N GLU A 161 27.41 -19.65 -4.57
CA GLU A 161 25.95 -19.53 -4.44
C GLU A 161 25.34 -18.35 -5.22
N LYS A 162 26.17 -17.49 -5.82
CA LYS A 162 25.76 -16.23 -6.46
C LYS A 162 25.73 -16.30 -7.99
N LEU A 163 26.25 -17.37 -8.58
CA LEU A 163 26.37 -17.53 -10.04
C LEU A 163 25.10 -18.09 -10.71
N LYS A 164 24.15 -18.62 -9.93
CA LYS A 164 22.91 -19.18 -10.45
C LYS A 164 21.73 -18.33 -10.01
N CYS A 165 21.09 -17.65 -10.98
CA CYS A 165 19.77 -17.09 -10.76
C CYS A 165 18.76 -18.27 -10.76
N PRO A 166 17.96 -18.45 -9.69
CA PRO A 166 16.91 -19.47 -9.67
C PRO A 166 15.90 -19.25 -10.81
N THR A 167 15.39 -20.35 -11.37
CA THR A 167 14.46 -20.31 -12.51
C THR A 167 13.00 -20.40 -12.08
N PHE A 168 12.13 -19.71 -12.83
CA PHE A 168 10.69 -19.46 -12.60
C PHE A 168 9.84 -20.61 -12.02
N LYS A 169 10.16 -21.87 -12.33
CA LYS A 169 9.34 -23.03 -11.98
C LYS A 169 9.44 -23.46 -10.52
N THR A 170 10.53 -23.17 -9.83
CA THR A 170 10.75 -23.63 -8.44
C THR A 170 10.34 -22.58 -7.41
N GLN A 171 10.51 -21.30 -7.71
CA GLN A 171 10.21 -20.24 -6.75
C GLN A 171 8.71 -19.92 -6.68
N SER A 172 8.00 -19.78 -7.80
CA SER A 172 6.55 -19.52 -7.80
C SER A 172 5.74 -20.61 -7.07
N LEU A 173 6.14 -21.87 -7.27
CA LEU A 173 5.58 -23.03 -6.56
C LEU A 173 5.89 -23.00 -5.06
N ASN A 174 7.11 -22.66 -4.64
CA ASN A 174 7.44 -22.50 -3.22
C ASN A 174 6.70 -21.31 -2.58
N TRP A 175 6.58 -20.19 -3.29
CA TRP A 175 5.84 -19.01 -2.83
C TRP A 175 4.35 -19.34 -2.61
N GLN A 176 3.72 -20.05 -3.54
CA GLN A 176 2.32 -20.45 -3.40
C GLN A 176 2.14 -21.59 -2.39
N TYR A 177 3.13 -22.50 -2.24
CA TYR A 177 3.10 -23.59 -1.26
C TYR A 177 3.28 -23.11 0.19
N LEU A 178 4.13 -22.10 0.45
CA LEU A 178 4.32 -21.53 1.79
C LEU A 178 3.12 -20.69 2.25
N LEU A 179 2.35 -20.14 1.30
CA LEU A 179 1.16 -19.32 1.56
C LEU A 179 -0.16 -20.12 1.52
N SER A 180 -0.14 -21.37 1.03
CA SER A 180 -1.34 -22.20 0.99
C SER A 180 -1.64 -22.83 2.36
N LYS A 181 -2.93 -22.86 2.72
CA LYS A 181 -3.41 -23.51 3.96
C LYS A 181 -3.49 -25.03 3.86
N ASP A 182 -3.19 -25.64 2.70
CA ASP A 182 -3.27 -27.09 2.49
C ASP A 182 -2.21 -27.60 1.47
N PRO A 183 -1.37 -28.61 1.79
CA PRO A 183 -0.15 -28.90 1.02
C PRO A 183 -0.30 -29.98 -0.08
N LEU A 184 -1.51 -30.36 -0.49
CA LEU A 184 -1.73 -31.65 -1.18
C LEU A 184 -2.08 -31.63 -2.69
N ARG A 185 -1.97 -30.51 -3.43
CA ARG A 185 -2.10 -30.55 -4.90
C ARG A 185 -1.14 -29.60 -5.61
N VAL A 186 -0.48 -30.12 -6.64
CA VAL A 186 0.36 -29.36 -7.59
C VAL A 186 -0.57 -28.67 -8.59
N PRO A 187 -0.60 -27.33 -8.68
CA PRO A 187 -1.44 -26.62 -9.65
C PRO A 187 -0.80 -26.56 -11.04
N ASP A 188 -1.63 -26.59 -12.07
CA ASP A 188 -1.24 -26.49 -13.48
C ASP A 188 -1.29 -25.01 -13.90
N MET A 189 -0.14 -24.39 -14.20
CA MET A 189 -0.02 -22.93 -14.37
C MET A 189 0.59 -22.55 -15.73
N LYS A 190 -0.04 -21.63 -16.47
CA LYS A 190 0.40 -21.19 -17.81
C LYS A 190 1.03 -19.77 -17.87
N THR A 191 0.73 -18.82 -16.98
CA THR A 191 1.37 -17.46 -16.91
C THR A 191 1.18 -16.76 -15.54
N PHE A 192 2.02 -15.76 -15.21
CA PHE A 192 2.09 -14.99 -13.94
C PHE A 192 0.97 -13.93 -13.74
N LEU A 193 0.14 -13.69 -14.75
CA LEU A 193 -0.93 -12.66 -14.71
C LEU A 193 -2.26 -13.19 -14.17
N MET A 194 -2.28 -14.42 -13.65
CA MET A 194 -3.47 -15.03 -13.07
C MET A 194 -3.25 -15.34 -11.60
N ASP A 195 -4.14 -14.79 -10.77
CA ASP A 195 -4.26 -15.16 -9.37
C ASP A 195 -4.54 -16.66 -9.23
N HIS A 196 -4.04 -17.25 -8.14
CA HIS A 196 -4.42 -18.59 -7.73
C HIS A 196 -5.93 -18.62 -7.42
N ILE A 197 -6.70 -19.40 -8.17
CA ILE A 197 -8.11 -19.69 -7.84
C ILE A 197 -8.13 -20.92 -6.91
N CYS A 198 -8.32 -20.70 -5.61
CA CYS A 198 -8.72 -21.81 -4.72
C CYS A 198 -10.19 -22.12 -5.04
N GLU A 199 -10.48 -23.27 -5.64
CA GLU A 199 -11.82 -23.83 -5.53
C GLU A 199 -12.09 -24.04 -4.04
N SER A 200 -13.02 -23.26 -3.49
CA SER A 200 -13.57 -23.49 -2.17
C SER A 200 -14.00 -24.94 -2.08
N SER A 201 -13.46 -25.67 -1.11
CA SER A 201 -13.78 -27.04 -0.75
C SER A 201 -15.21 -27.44 -1.13
N LEU A 202 -15.34 -28.23 -2.21
CA LEU A 202 -16.44 -29.17 -2.32
C LEU A 202 -16.34 -30.06 -1.08
N ASN A 203 -17.34 -29.95 -0.20
CA ASN A 203 -17.55 -30.88 0.91
C ASN A 203 -17.31 -32.32 0.41
N PRO A 204 -16.41 -33.09 1.03
CA PRO A 204 -16.27 -34.49 0.70
C PRO A 204 -17.41 -35.26 1.38
N SER A 205 -18.57 -35.29 0.73
CA SER A 205 -19.60 -36.26 1.05
C SER A 205 -20.35 -36.68 -0.22
N SER A 206 -19.61 -37.12 -1.24
CA SER A 206 -20.16 -37.99 -2.27
C SER A 206 -19.04 -38.57 -3.14
N LEU A 207 -18.49 -39.70 -2.72
CA LEU A 207 -17.93 -40.69 -3.65
C LEU A 207 -18.48 -42.05 -3.23
N GLN A 208 -19.56 -42.41 -3.95
CA GLN A 208 -20.03 -43.73 -4.33
C GLN A 208 -20.15 -44.82 -3.26
N THR A 209 -21.40 -45.22 -3.03
CA THR A 209 -21.76 -46.63 -3.07
C THR A 209 -23.02 -46.78 -3.93
N GLU A 210 -22.86 -47.38 -5.10
CA GLU A 210 -23.94 -48.13 -5.75
C GLU A 210 -24.29 -49.31 -4.83
N ASP A 211 -25.55 -49.43 -4.44
CA ASP A 211 -26.44 -50.50 -4.94
C ASP A 211 -27.68 -50.73 -4.06
N ASN A 212 -28.78 -50.98 -4.78
CA ASN A 212 -29.95 -51.81 -4.43
C ASN A 212 -31.12 -51.27 -3.56
N ASN A 213 -32.19 -50.97 -4.30
CA ASN A 213 -33.56 -51.50 -4.16
C ASN A 213 -34.43 -51.19 -2.93
N SER A 214 -35.47 -50.39 -3.23
CA SER A 214 -36.90 -50.73 -3.10
C SER A 214 -37.70 -50.30 -1.84
N ILE A 215 -38.94 -49.88 -2.17
CA ILE A 215 -40.19 -49.86 -1.38
C ILE A 215 -40.62 -48.50 -0.75
N GLN A 216 -41.56 -47.89 -1.48
CA GLN A 216 -42.84 -47.25 -1.09
C GLN A 216 -43.08 -46.59 0.29
N ASN A 217 -43.76 -45.43 0.15
CA ASN A 217 -44.93 -44.93 0.89
C ASN A 217 -44.80 -43.86 2.01
N SER A 218 -45.34 -42.68 1.66
CA SER A 218 -46.48 -42.01 2.31
C SER A 218 -46.24 -40.82 3.26
N LYS A 219 -46.81 -39.69 2.81
CA LYS A 219 -47.64 -38.67 3.50
C LYS A 219 -47.19 -38.02 4.83
N SER A 220 -47.17 -36.69 4.76
CA SER A 220 -47.95 -35.71 5.56
C SER A 220 -47.14 -34.66 6.33
N GLY A 221 -47.63 -33.42 6.20
CA GLY A 221 -47.01 -32.16 6.62
C GLY A 221 -46.72 -31.99 8.10
N LYS A 222 -45.86 -31.01 8.38
CA LYS A 222 -46.05 -30.00 9.44
C LYS A 222 -45.12 -28.81 9.18
N HIS A 223 -45.71 -27.63 9.08
CA HIS A 223 -45.06 -26.36 9.34
C HIS A 223 -44.66 -26.27 10.82
N ILE A 224 -43.67 -25.40 11.08
CA ILE A 224 -43.49 -24.52 12.26
C ILE A 224 -42.08 -24.64 12.88
N SER A 225 -41.35 -23.53 12.72
CA SER A 225 -40.29 -22.91 13.53
C SER A 225 -39.37 -23.76 14.40
N ASN A 226 -38.07 -23.50 14.30
CA ASN A 226 -37.25 -23.39 15.50
C ASN A 226 -36.26 -22.23 15.38
N HIS A 227 -36.42 -21.27 16.29
CA HIS A 227 -35.35 -20.46 16.81
C HIS A 227 -34.23 -21.39 17.33
N ASN A 228 -32.97 -21.04 17.07
CA ASN A 228 -31.90 -21.37 17.99
C ASN A 228 -30.81 -20.32 17.93
N SER A 229 -30.89 -19.43 18.93
CA SER A 229 -29.78 -18.74 19.56
C SER A 229 -28.71 -19.73 19.99
N ASN A 230 -27.48 -19.58 19.51
CA ASN A 230 -26.31 -20.19 20.15
C ASN A 230 -25.48 -19.09 20.81
N SER A 231 -25.73 -18.97 22.11
CA SER A 231 -24.84 -18.50 23.15
C SER A 231 -23.47 -19.19 23.06
N TYR A 232 -22.39 -18.41 23.09
CA TYR A 232 -21.07 -18.96 23.41
C TYR A 232 -20.95 -19.10 24.93
N ALA A 233 -20.69 -20.33 25.35
CA ALA A 233 -20.48 -20.72 26.74
C ALA A 233 -19.15 -20.15 27.26
N ILE A 234 -19.22 -19.58 28.46
CA ILE A 234 -18.08 -19.28 29.32
C ILE A 234 -17.56 -20.62 29.83
N ILE A 235 -16.30 -20.93 29.54
CA ILE A 235 -15.56 -22.01 30.19
C ILE A 235 -14.47 -21.34 31.03
N ASP A 236 -14.78 -21.16 32.32
CA ASP A 236 -13.79 -20.94 33.36
C ASP A 236 -13.18 -22.29 33.74
N PHE A 237 -11.84 -22.37 33.76
CA PHE A 237 -11.12 -23.32 34.59
C PHE A 237 -9.91 -22.63 35.23
N ASN A 238 -10.07 -22.28 36.50
CA ASN A 238 -9.00 -22.02 37.45
C ASN A 238 -8.38 -23.33 37.94
N GLY A 239 -7.07 -23.31 38.14
CA GLY A 239 -6.26 -24.34 38.83
C GLY A 239 -4.86 -24.33 38.23
N TYR A 240 -3.78 -23.93 38.89
CA TYR A 240 -3.38 -24.19 40.27
C TYR A 240 -2.42 -23.10 40.76
N GLN A 241 -2.60 -22.68 42.01
CA GLN A 241 -1.67 -21.85 42.78
C GLN A 241 -1.27 -22.67 44.02
N LYS A 242 0.04 -22.85 44.20
CA LYS A 242 0.75 -23.35 45.39
C LYS A 242 2.22 -22.98 45.18
N ASP A 243 3.04 -22.56 46.12
CA ASP A 243 2.92 -22.02 47.47
C ASP A 243 4.26 -21.30 47.70
N PHE A 244 4.29 -20.31 48.60
CA PHE A 244 5.47 -19.61 49.07
C PHE A 244 6.46 -20.53 49.82
N GLU A 245 7.77 -20.33 49.64
CA GLU A 245 8.77 -20.47 50.72
C GLU A 245 9.94 -19.48 50.56
N ASP A 246 10.38 -18.98 51.71
CA ASP A 246 11.37 -17.93 51.99
C ASP A 246 12.83 -18.28 51.60
N GLY A 247 13.62 -17.25 51.27
CA GLY A 247 15.08 -17.38 51.15
C GLY A 247 15.82 -16.07 50.83
N ARG A 248 16.30 -15.39 51.87
CA ARG A 248 17.09 -14.14 51.89
C ARG A 248 18.23 -14.06 50.85
N SER A 249 18.46 -12.88 50.24
CA SER A 249 19.55 -11.95 50.63
C SER A 249 19.73 -10.77 49.64
N ASN A 250 20.03 -9.60 50.20
CA ASN A 250 20.30 -8.31 49.57
C ASN A 250 21.39 -8.30 48.48
N SER A 251 21.17 -7.53 47.42
CA SER A 251 22.17 -6.55 46.94
C SER A 251 21.50 -5.45 46.12
N ILE A 252 21.86 -4.22 46.47
CA ILE A 252 21.53 -2.95 45.84
C ILE A 252 22.34 -2.79 44.55
N GLU A 253 21.82 -1.93 43.67
CA GLU A 253 22.47 -1.20 42.56
C GLU A 253 22.26 -1.69 41.11
N GLU A 254 21.70 -0.74 40.35
CA GLU A 254 21.78 -0.52 38.89
C GLU A 254 20.91 -1.35 37.94
N SER A 255 19.70 -0.83 37.65
CA SER A 255 19.31 -0.44 36.27
C SER A 255 17.87 0.10 36.21
N HIS A 256 17.66 1.32 36.73
CA HIS A 256 16.59 2.17 36.22
C HIS A 256 17.05 2.78 34.89
N LYS A 257 16.39 2.41 33.78
CA LYS A 257 15.95 3.25 32.64
C LYS A 257 15.90 2.43 31.35
N ASN A 258 14.70 2.00 30.96
CA ASN A 258 14.15 2.18 29.61
C ASN A 258 12.74 1.58 29.53
N SER A 259 11.79 2.26 30.16
CA SER A 259 10.37 2.12 29.87
C SER A 259 9.87 3.46 29.34
N ASN A 260 10.29 3.84 28.13
CA ASN A 260 9.59 4.87 27.38
C ASN A 260 8.35 4.22 26.75
N LEU A 261 7.31 4.04 27.57
CA LEU A 261 5.94 3.95 27.07
C LEU A 261 5.62 5.32 26.44
N TRP A 262 5.37 5.32 25.15
CA TRP A 262 4.94 6.49 24.41
C TRP A 262 3.55 6.90 24.91
N ASN A 263 3.44 8.07 25.54
CA ASN A 263 2.17 8.61 26.01
C ASN A 263 1.34 9.07 24.79
N ASP A 264 0.51 8.17 24.24
CA ASP A 264 -0.56 8.54 23.32
C ASP A 264 -1.53 9.50 24.04
N LEU A 265 -1.69 10.74 23.57
CA LEU A 265 -2.63 11.69 24.16
C LEU A 265 -4.08 11.26 23.86
N GLN A 266 -4.79 10.82 24.90
CA GLN A 266 -6.19 10.40 24.82
C GLN A 266 -7.11 11.51 25.35
N ILE A 267 -7.92 12.11 24.46
CA ILE A 267 -9.00 13.02 24.82
C ILE A 267 -10.19 12.18 25.27
N CYS A 268 -10.31 12.04 26.59
CA CYS A 268 -11.46 11.43 27.26
C CYS A 268 -12.48 12.48 27.72
N ASP A 269 -12.10 13.76 27.79
CA ASP A 269 -12.90 14.85 28.35
C ASP A 269 -13.26 15.89 27.29
N SER A 270 -14.53 16.31 27.28
CA SER A 270 -15.13 17.34 26.42
C SER A 270 -14.42 18.70 26.49
N SER A 271 -13.55 18.93 27.48
CA SER A 271 -12.82 20.17 27.70
C SER A 271 -11.70 20.45 26.69
N TYR A 272 -11.21 19.45 25.96
CA TYR A 272 -10.04 19.60 25.07
C TYR A 272 -10.39 19.83 23.58
N CYS A 273 -11.66 19.70 23.19
CA CYS A 273 -12.11 19.88 21.81
C CYS A 273 -13.45 20.65 21.79
N GLN A 274 -13.70 21.44 20.74
CA GLN A 274 -15.03 22.00 20.49
C GLN A 274 -15.77 21.05 19.55
N PHE A 275 -16.98 20.65 19.94
CA PHE A 275 -17.84 19.89 19.06
C PHE A 275 -19.27 20.44 19.09
N ILE A 276 -19.98 20.25 17.99
CA ILE A 276 -21.41 20.54 17.88
C ILE A 276 -22.12 19.34 17.26
N GLU A 277 -23.24 18.95 17.85
CA GLU A 277 -24.14 17.94 17.31
C GLU A 277 -25.01 18.56 16.20
N LEU A 278 -25.08 17.88 15.06
CA LEU A 278 -25.91 18.31 13.94
C LEU A 278 -27.39 17.96 14.21
N PRO A 279 -28.34 18.82 13.83
CA PRO A 279 -29.76 18.52 14.01
C PRO A 279 -30.15 17.20 13.33
N THR A 280 -30.76 16.30 14.11
CA THR A 280 -31.23 15.00 13.63
C THR A 280 -32.57 15.12 12.91
N HIS A 281 -32.79 14.29 11.89
CA HIS A 281 -34.06 14.22 11.18
C HIS A 281 -34.72 12.84 11.41
N PRO A 282 -36.03 12.75 11.69
CA PRO A 282 -36.68 11.51 12.14
C PRO A 282 -36.66 10.38 11.11
N LYS A 283 -36.54 10.73 9.82
CA LYS A 283 -36.44 9.74 8.74
C LYS A 283 -35.02 9.18 8.56
N ILE A 284 -34.04 9.55 9.38
CA ILE A 284 -32.64 9.15 9.19
C ILE A 284 -32.30 8.01 10.11
N SER A 285 -31.78 6.95 9.50
CA SER A 285 -31.21 5.79 10.17
C SER A 285 -29.70 5.99 10.33
N LYS A 286 -28.89 5.07 9.83
CA LYS A 286 -27.43 5.05 9.93
C LYS A 286 -26.78 5.96 8.89
N ILE A 287 -25.83 6.80 9.28
CA ILE A 287 -25.04 7.60 8.32
C ILE A 287 -23.96 6.70 7.70
N LEU A 288 -23.97 6.58 6.37
CA LEU A 288 -23.01 5.77 5.62
C LEU A 288 -21.85 6.59 5.06
N ARG A 289 -22.14 7.81 4.57
CA ARG A 289 -21.13 8.71 3.99
C ARG A 289 -21.41 10.15 4.37
N LEU A 290 -20.35 10.94 4.45
CA LEU A 290 -20.38 12.37 4.71
C LEU A 290 -19.47 13.09 3.72
N ALA A 291 -19.82 14.32 3.36
CA ALA A 291 -18.96 15.23 2.63
C ALA A 291 -19.31 16.68 2.97
N TYR A 292 -18.32 17.56 2.98
CA TYR A 292 -18.59 19.00 2.99
C TYR A 292 -18.96 19.50 1.59
N THR A 293 -19.73 20.57 1.51
CA THR A 293 -19.84 21.36 0.27
C THR A 293 -18.48 21.94 -0.09
N ASN A 294 -18.18 22.14 -1.38
CA ASN A 294 -16.90 22.71 -1.81
C ASN A 294 -16.68 24.10 -1.23
N GLU A 295 -17.73 24.89 -1.01
CA GLU A 295 -17.67 26.20 -0.36
C GLU A 295 -17.40 26.12 1.17
N GLY A 296 -17.58 24.95 1.79
CA GLY A 296 -17.42 24.75 3.23
C GLY A 296 -18.55 25.36 4.09
N ASN A 297 -19.70 25.68 3.50
CA ASN A 297 -20.87 26.23 4.18
C ASN A 297 -21.95 25.20 4.53
N GLY A 298 -21.76 23.94 4.12
CA GLY A 298 -22.70 22.86 4.41
C GLY A 298 -22.07 21.48 4.45
N ILE A 299 -22.83 20.53 4.95
CA ILE A 299 -22.46 19.12 5.08
C ILE A 299 -23.57 18.28 4.45
N LEU A 300 -23.17 17.36 3.58
CA LEU A 300 -24.02 16.34 2.99
C LEU A 300 -23.83 15.01 3.71
N ALA A 301 -24.93 14.34 4.04
CA ALA A 301 -24.95 12.96 4.51
C ALA A 301 -25.74 12.07 3.56
N LEU A 302 -25.27 10.84 3.39
CA LEU A 302 -26.05 9.73 2.84
C LEU A 302 -26.40 8.77 3.98
N ALA A 303 -27.69 8.55 4.18
CA ALA A 303 -28.22 7.60 5.15
C ALA A 303 -28.42 6.21 4.53
N SER A 304 -28.45 5.17 5.37
CA SER A 304 -28.57 3.77 4.95
C SER A 304 -29.91 3.42 4.30
N ASN A 305 -30.90 4.29 4.45
CA ASN A 305 -32.20 4.18 3.80
C ASN A 305 -32.30 4.98 2.49
N GLY A 306 -31.16 5.43 1.94
CA GLY A 306 -31.10 6.08 0.63
C GLY A 306 -31.45 7.57 0.62
N HIS A 307 -31.73 8.16 1.80
CA HIS A 307 -31.95 9.59 1.95
C HIS A 307 -30.63 10.37 2.00
N HIS A 308 -30.61 11.52 1.32
CA HIS A 308 -29.53 12.49 1.43
C HIS A 308 -30.01 13.70 2.23
N LEU A 309 -29.18 14.16 3.16
CA LEU A 309 -29.43 15.36 3.96
C LEU A 309 -28.37 16.41 3.69
N LEU A 310 -28.80 17.66 3.69
CA LEU A 310 -27.92 18.82 3.64
C LEU A 310 -28.13 19.66 4.91
N TRP A 311 -27.08 19.82 5.70
CA TRP A 311 -27.01 20.87 6.71
C TRP A 311 -26.33 22.09 6.11
N LYS A 312 -26.86 23.29 6.36
CA LYS A 312 -26.25 24.55 5.95
C LYS A 312 -26.12 25.51 7.12
N TRP A 313 -25.02 26.25 7.15
CA TRP A 313 -24.83 27.33 8.11
C TRP A 313 -25.48 28.61 7.59
N PRO A 314 -26.27 29.31 8.43
CA PRO A 314 -26.81 30.60 8.05
C PRO A 314 -25.71 31.67 8.11
N SER A 315 -25.68 32.57 7.12
CA SER A 315 -24.93 33.81 7.21
C SER A 315 -25.68 34.78 8.13
N ASN A 316 -25.12 35.09 9.29
CA ASN A 316 -25.70 36.00 10.27
C ASN A 316 -24.60 36.82 10.97
N ASN A 317 -24.96 37.70 11.91
CA ASN A 317 -23.98 38.54 12.60
C ASN A 317 -22.91 37.76 13.39
N LEU A 318 -23.22 36.52 13.81
CA LEU A 318 -22.31 35.65 14.56
C LEU A 318 -21.47 34.75 13.64
N ASN A 319 -21.90 34.55 12.39
CA ASN A 319 -21.21 33.79 11.35
C ASN A 319 -21.37 34.52 10.00
N PRO A 320 -20.66 35.64 9.80
CA PRO A 320 -20.82 36.47 8.61
C PRO A 320 -20.46 35.71 7.32
N ASP A 321 -19.48 34.80 7.41
CA ASP A 321 -18.98 33.99 6.30
C ASP A 321 -19.94 32.85 5.91
N GLY A 322 -20.91 32.51 6.77
CA GLY A 322 -21.82 31.37 6.58
C GLY A 322 -21.12 30.01 6.51
N LYS A 323 -19.86 29.92 6.93
CA LYS A 323 -19.06 28.68 6.87
C LYS A 323 -19.34 27.77 8.06
N ALA A 324 -19.01 26.50 7.92
CA ALA A 324 -19.16 25.52 8.99
C ALA A 324 -18.32 25.91 10.21
N THR A 325 -18.96 25.94 11.38
CA THR A 325 -18.32 26.27 12.65
C THR A 325 -19.05 25.58 13.80
N THR A 326 -18.31 25.28 14.86
CA THR A 326 -18.86 24.76 16.12
C THR A 326 -19.55 25.82 16.97
N GLN A 327 -19.39 27.11 16.65
CA GLN A 327 -19.95 28.23 17.44
C GLN A 327 -21.42 28.52 17.16
N VAL A 328 -21.88 28.21 15.94
CA VAL A 328 -23.25 28.47 15.48
C VAL A 328 -23.82 27.15 14.97
N PRO A 329 -25.02 26.72 15.40
CA PRO A 329 -25.64 25.51 14.88
C PRO A 329 -26.09 25.70 13.42
N PRO A 330 -25.93 24.67 12.57
CA PRO A 330 -26.54 24.68 11.25
C PRO A 330 -28.04 24.38 11.32
N HIS A 331 -28.73 24.59 10.21
CA HIS A 331 -30.09 24.11 9.99
C HIS A 331 -30.10 23.03 8.92
N ILE A 332 -31.07 22.12 8.98
CA ILE A 332 -31.36 21.22 7.87
C ILE A 332 -31.95 22.07 6.75
N TRP A 333 -31.32 22.03 5.58
CA TRP A 333 -31.76 22.80 4.44
C TRP A 333 -32.84 22.05 3.67
N GLN A 334 -33.96 22.71 3.43
CA GLN A 334 -35.07 22.25 2.60
C GLN A 334 -35.51 23.40 1.68
N PRO A 335 -35.80 23.15 0.40
CA PRO A 335 -36.23 24.21 -0.51
C PRO A 335 -37.71 24.55 -0.30
N GLY A 336 -37.99 25.80 0.09
CA GLY A 336 -39.35 26.36 0.15
C GLY A 336 -40.31 25.65 1.12
N SER A 337 -41.56 26.12 1.19
CA SER A 337 -42.59 25.72 2.17
C SER A 337 -43.03 24.24 2.13
N ASP A 338 -42.39 23.41 1.31
CA ASP A 338 -42.75 22.01 1.11
C ASP A 338 -41.85 21.10 1.96
N LEU A 339 -42.27 20.90 3.22
CA LEU A 339 -41.57 20.19 4.31
C LEU A 339 -41.22 18.71 4.03
N GLN A 340 -41.42 18.19 2.81
CA GLN A 340 -41.21 16.80 2.45
C GLN A 340 -40.20 16.55 1.32
N LEU A 341 -39.70 17.60 0.65
CA LEU A 341 -38.72 17.41 -0.44
C LEU A 341 -37.34 17.06 0.14
N MET A 342 -36.94 15.80 -0.02
CA MET A 342 -35.60 15.31 0.22
C MET A 342 -35.08 14.56 -1.01
N MET A 343 -33.79 14.67 -1.27
CA MET A 343 -33.12 13.87 -2.30
C MET A 343 -33.02 12.43 -1.78
N SER A 344 -33.84 11.54 -2.33
CA SER A 344 -33.91 10.16 -1.88
C SER A 344 -34.00 9.19 -3.03
N ASN A 345 -33.27 8.09 -2.90
CA ASN A 345 -33.44 6.94 -3.76
C ASN A 345 -34.29 5.89 -3.05
N GLU A 346 -35.28 5.34 -3.76
CA GLU A 346 -36.05 4.22 -3.25
C GLU A 346 -35.20 2.96 -3.29
N LEU A 347 -34.99 2.35 -2.12
CA LEU A 347 -34.25 1.10 -2.00
C LEU A 347 -35.19 -0.06 -2.30
N THR A 348 -34.97 -0.79 -3.40
CA THR A 348 -35.60 -2.10 -3.54
C THR A 348 -34.98 -3.06 -2.52
N SER A 349 -35.75 -4.04 -2.04
CA SER A 349 -35.33 -4.97 -0.98
C SER A 349 -34.00 -5.69 -1.26
N SER A 350 -33.63 -5.83 -2.54
CA SER A 350 -32.34 -6.36 -3.00
C SER A 350 -31.13 -5.48 -2.66
N TYR A 351 -31.31 -4.18 -2.42
CA TYR A 351 -30.23 -3.20 -2.21
C TYR A 351 -30.19 -2.63 -0.79
N SER A 352 -31.10 -3.07 0.10
CA SER A 352 -31.18 -2.57 1.47
C SER A 352 -29.96 -3.01 2.30
N GLY A 353 -29.24 -2.04 2.88
CA GLY A 353 -28.18 -2.30 3.86
C GLY A 353 -26.78 -2.52 3.30
N ASP A 354 -26.53 -2.24 2.01
CA ASP A 354 -25.21 -2.45 1.41
C ASP A 354 -24.19 -1.35 1.83
N PRO A 355 -23.06 -1.70 2.47
CA PRO A 355 -22.05 -0.75 2.92
C PRO A 355 -21.34 0.02 1.79
N PHE A 356 -21.50 -0.36 0.51
CA PHE A 356 -20.77 0.28 -0.59
C PHE A 356 -21.49 1.48 -1.20
N SER A 357 -22.67 1.89 -0.71
CA SER A 357 -23.37 3.06 -1.26
C SER A 357 -22.53 4.34 -1.10
N SER A 358 -22.35 5.08 -2.18
CA SER A 358 -21.54 6.30 -2.23
C SER A 358 -22.25 7.43 -2.95
N PHE A 359 -21.76 8.65 -2.74
CA PHE A 359 -22.19 9.82 -3.48
C PHE A 359 -20.99 10.72 -3.78
N SER A 360 -21.11 11.56 -4.81
CA SER A 360 -20.12 12.58 -5.15
C SER A 360 -20.81 13.89 -5.48
N LEU A 361 -20.23 14.98 -4.99
CA LEU A 361 -20.69 16.34 -5.23
C LEU A 361 -19.90 16.96 -6.38
N SER A 362 -20.56 17.69 -7.28
CA SER A 362 -19.90 18.47 -8.33
C SER A 362 -19.10 19.63 -7.72
N LYS A 363 -18.03 20.08 -8.39
CA LYS A 363 -17.14 21.13 -7.86
C LYS A 363 -17.83 22.46 -7.58
N ASN A 364 -18.92 22.74 -8.29
CA ASN A 364 -19.76 23.94 -8.15
C ASN A 364 -20.96 23.75 -7.22
N ASP A 365 -20.99 22.68 -6.40
CA ASP A 365 -22.05 22.38 -5.43
C ASP A 365 -23.49 22.34 -5.99
N SER A 366 -23.63 22.20 -7.30
CA SER A 366 -24.91 22.30 -8.01
C SER A 366 -25.56 20.94 -8.26
N PHE A 367 -24.77 19.88 -8.35
CA PHE A 367 -25.22 18.54 -8.70
C PHE A 367 -24.65 17.49 -7.76
N LEU A 368 -25.48 16.52 -7.41
CA LEU A 368 -25.13 15.39 -6.55
C LEU A 368 -25.41 14.09 -7.31
N MET A 369 -24.42 13.21 -7.38
CA MET A 369 -24.55 11.86 -7.95
C MET A 369 -24.53 10.83 -6.84
N SER A 370 -25.41 9.83 -6.90
CA SER A 370 -25.56 8.82 -5.84
C SER A 370 -25.76 7.41 -6.40
N THR A 371 -25.09 6.41 -5.83
CA THR A 371 -25.21 4.97 -6.18
C THR A 371 -26.22 4.21 -5.32
N SER A 372 -26.90 4.86 -4.36
CA SER A 372 -27.67 4.14 -3.33
C SER A 372 -28.93 3.40 -3.82
N GLY A 373 -29.48 3.75 -4.98
CA GLY A 373 -30.80 3.26 -5.43
C GLY A 373 -30.80 2.06 -6.38
N GLY A 374 -29.64 1.56 -6.79
CA GLY A 374 -29.53 0.67 -7.97
C GLY A 374 -28.94 1.43 -9.16
N PRO A 375 -29.75 2.17 -9.96
CA PRO A 375 -29.21 3.10 -10.94
C PRO A 375 -28.56 4.31 -10.23
N ILE A 376 -27.58 4.91 -10.90
CA ILE A 376 -26.94 6.12 -10.40
C ILE A 376 -27.89 7.29 -10.62
N SER A 377 -28.25 7.99 -9.56
CA SER A 377 -29.19 9.11 -9.61
C SER A 377 -28.46 10.44 -9.59
N LEU A 378 -28.83 11.34 -10.51
CA LEU A 378 -28.39 12.72 -10.57
C LEU A 378 -29.43 13.62 -9.91
N PHE A 379 -29.05 14.33 -8.86
CA PHE A 379 -29.88 15.30 -8.17
C PHE A 379 -29.42 16.73 -8.42
N SER A 380 -30.37 17.66 -8.46
CA SER A 380 -30.08 19.09 -8.38
C SER A 380 -30.04 19.53 -6.92
N MET A 381 -28.93 20.15 -6.52
CA MET A 381 -28.76 20.75 -5.21
C MET A 381 -29.53 22.07 -5.03
N VAL A 382 -30.11 22.60 -6.11
CA VAL A 382 -30.93 23.83 -6.06
C VAL A 382 -32.40 23.48 -5.84
N SER A 383 -32.92 22.50 -6.58
CA SER A 383 -34.34 22.11 -6.52
C SER A 383 -34.63 20.90 -5.63
N PHE A 384 -33.60 20.19 -5.17
CA PHE A 384 -33.67 18.93 -4.41
C PHE A 384 -34.48 17.83 -5.11
N LYS A 385 -34.54 17.88 -6.43
CA LYS A 385 -35.22 16.88 -7.27
C LYS A 385 -34.22 16.03 -8.03
N THR A 386 -34.59 14.77 -8.24
CA THR A 386 -33.91 13.89 -9.17
C THR A 386 -34.11 14.43 -10.59
N LEU A 387 -33.01 14.69 -11.28
CA LEU A 387 -33.00 15.14 -12.68
C LEU A 387 -33.06 13.96 -13.64
N THR A 388 -32.23 12.95 -13.40
CA THR A 388 -32.16 11.75 -14.24
C THR A 388 -31.51 10.60 -13.48
N THR A 389 -31.62 9.40 -14.03
CA THR A 389 -30.96 8.18 -13.55
C THR A 389 -30.19 7.54 -14.70
N ILE A 390 -28.97 7.08 -14.43
CA ILE A 390 -28.07 6.48 -15.43
C ILE A 390 -27.58 5.12 -14.94
N MET A 391 -27.05 4.31 -15.86
CA MET A 391 -26.38 3.03 -15.55
C MET A 391 -27.22 2.11 -14.64
N ALA A 392 -28.40 1.73 -15.11
CA ALA A 392 -29.22 0.75 -14.41
C ALA A 392 -28.50 -0.62 -14.36
N PRO A 393 -28.54 -1.33 -13.23
CA PRO A 393 -27.87 -2.63 -13.09
C PRO A 393 -28.52 -3.71 -13.97
N PRO A 394 -27.77 -4.76 -14.38
CA PRO A 394 -26.34 -5.02 -14.16
C PRO A 394 -25.40 -4.45 -15.25
N PRO A 395 -24.14 -4.10 -14.93
CA PRO A 395 -23.47 -4.22 -13.64
C PRO A 395 -23.85 -3.09 -12.67
N ARG A 396 -23.70 -3.32 -11.37
CA ARG A 396 -24.07 -2.35 -10.33
C ARG A 396 -22.91 -1.42 -10.02
N ALA A 397 -23.21 -0.13 -9.84
CA ALA A 397 -22.24 0.85 -9.39
C ALA A 397 -22.06 0.77 -7.86
N THR A 398 -20.80 0.65 -7.43
CA THR A 398 -20.43 0.64 -6.01
C THR A 398 -20.07 2.04 -5.57
N CYS A 399 -19.06 2.63 -6.18
CA CYS A 399 -18.50 3.93 -5.83
C CYS A 399 -18.47 4.86 -7.04
N LEU A 400 -18.42 6.16 -6.81
CA LEU A 400 -18.27 7.15 -7.86
C LEU A 400 -17.56 8.39 -7.34
N THR A 401 -16.89 9.12 -8.24
CA THR A 401 -16.25 10.40 -7.95
C THR A 401 -16.24 11.29 -9.17
N PHE A 402 -16.54 12.57 -8.99
CA PHE A 402 -16.37 13.59 -10.02
C PHE A 402 -14.89 13.85 -10.29
N TYR A 403 -14.56 14.11 -11.54
CA TYR A 403 -13.25 14.58 -11.92
C TYR A 403 -13.06 16.05 -11.49
N PRO A 404 -12.00 16.41 -10.73
CA PRO A 404 -11.90 17.71 -10.09
C PRO A 404 -11.76 18.91 -11.05
N ARG A 405 -11.31 18.70 -12.30
CA ARG A 405 -11.13 19.78 -13.29
C ARG A 405 -12.31 19.96 -14.24
N ASP A 406 -13.13 18.91 -14.43
CA ASP A 406 -14.29 18.95 -15.32
C ASP A 406 -15.47 18.22 -14.67
N ASN A 407 -16.49 19.00 -14.30
CA ASN A 407 -17.73 18.49 -13.71
C ASN A 407 -18.55 17.59 -14.64
N ASN A 408 -18.20 17.52 -15.92
CA ASN A 408 -18.85 16.64 -16.88
C ASN A 408 -18.31 15.22 -16.83
N ILE A 409 -17.14 14.99 -16.24
CA ILE A 409 -16.48 13.68 -16.21
C ILE A 409 -16.69 13.03 -14.84
N LEU A 410 -17.13 11.79 -14.86
CA LEU A 410 -17.39 10.96 -13.69
C LEU A 410 -16.62 9.65 -13.81
N ALA A 411 -15.93 9.25 -12.77
CA ALA A 411 -15.43 7.87 -12.63
C ALA A 411 -16.40 7.07 -11.77
N VAL A 412 -16.76 5.87 -12.23
CA VAL A 412 -17.70 4.98 -11.57
C VAL A 412 -17.04 3.60 -11.41
N GLY A 413 -16.97 3.10 -10.19
CA GLY A 413 -16.51 1.75 -9.89
C GLY A 413 -17.70 0.80 -9.90
N MET A 414 -17.51 -0.37 -10.48
CA MET A 414 -18.57 -1.35 -10.71
C MET A 414 -18.31 -2.66 -9.97
N ASP A 415 -19.38 -3.42 -9.73
CA ASP A 415 -19.31 -4.77 -9.17
C ASP A 415 -18.69 -5.79 -10.14
N ASP A 416 -18.63 -5.50 -11.44
CA ASP A 416 -17.99 -6.35 -12.47
C ASP A 416 -16.48 -6.13 -12.59
N LEU A 417 -15.85 -5.61 -11.53
CA LEU A 417 -14.42 -5.30 -11.43
C LEU A 417 -13.97 -4.10 -12.29
N SER A 418 -14.83 -3.57 -13.14
CA SER A 418 -14.47 -2.49 -14.06
C SER A 418 -14.64 -1.11 -13.43
N ILE A 419 -13.90 -0.15 -13.99
CA ILE A 419 -14.12 1.28 -13.72
C ILE A 419 -14.55 1.93 -15.03
N ILE A 420 -15.67 2.63 -15.00
CA ILE A 420 -16.22 3.34 -16.14
C ILE A 420 -15.92 4.83 -15.99
N ILE A 421 -15.30 5.41 -17.01
CA ILE A 421 -15.19 6.86 -17.15
C ILE A 421 -16.32 7.33 -18.04
N TYR A 422 -17.16 8.23 -17.53
CA TYR A 422 -18.42 8.59 -18.12
C TYR A 422 -18.57 10.10 -18.21
N ASN A 423 -19.11 10.57 -19.34
CA ASN A 423 -19.43 11.97 -19.56
C ASN A 423 -20.93 12.21 -19.29
N VAL A 424 -21.22 12.99 -18.25
CA VAL A 424 -22.58 13.27 -17.76
C VAL A 424 -23.39 14.08 -18.78
N CYS A 425 -22.80 15.12 -19.37
CA CYS A 425 -23.51 16.00 -20.31
C CYS A 425 -23.87 15.33 -21.64
N SER A 426 -22.97 14.51 -22.18
CA SER A 426 -23.20 13.79 -23.44
C SER A 426 -23.87 12.43 -23.25
N ASN A 427 -24.03 11.97 -21.99
CA ASN A 427 -24.55 10.66 -21.64
C ASN A 427 -23.80 9.51 -22.34
N LYS A 428 -22.47 9.57 -22.37
CA LYS A 428 -21.61 8.59 -23.06
C LYS A 428 -20.51 8.06 -22.16
N ILE A 429 -20.22 6.76 -22.31
CA ILE A 429 -19.03 6.14 -21.74
C ILE A 429 -17.82 6.60 -22.58
N ILE A 430 -16.85 7.25 -21.93
CA ILE A 430 -15.59 7.67 -22.54
C ILE A 430 -14.64 6.49 -22.61
N SER A 431 -14.51 5.77 -21.50
CA SER A 431 -13.57 4.65 -21.38
C SER A 431 -14.04 3.64 -20.34
N LYS A 432 -13.58 2.40 -20.50
CA LYS A 432 -13.73 1.31 -19.53
C LYS A 432 -12.32 0.85 -19.16
N LEU A 433 -12.00 0.93 -17.88
CA LEU A 433 -10.72 0.50 -17.32
C LEU A 433 -10.92 -0.87 -16.68
N GLU A 434 -10.05 -1.81 -17.04
CA GLU A 434 -10.06 -3.20 -16.58
C GLU A 434 -8.69 -3.50 -15.94
N GLY A 435 -8.67 -4.34 -14.91
CA GLY A 435 -7.44 -4.72 -14.22
C GLY A 435 -7.61 -5.11 -12.75
N HIS A 436 -8.69 -4.67 -12.09
CA HIS A 436 -8.99 -5.16 -10.74
C HIS A 436 -9.40 -6.63 -10.78
N SER A 437 -8.88 -7.44 -9.84
CA SER A 437 -9.29 -8.85 -9.66
C SER A 437 -10.49 -9.03 -8.73
N LYS A 438 -10.87 -7.97 -8.00
CA LYS A 438 -12.04 -7.92 -7.10
C LYS A 438 -12.84 -6.64 -7.35
N ARG A 439 -14.10 -6.61 -6.91
CA ARG A 439 -14.98 -5.45 -7.12
C ARG A 439 -14.35 -4.17 -6.58
N VAL A 440 -14.60 -3.08 -7.28
CA VAL A 440 -14.08 -1.76 -6.89
C VAL A 440 -14.87 -1.27 -5.67
N SER A 441 -14.17 -0.88 -4.61
CA SER A 441 -14.77 -0.47 -3.34
C SER A 441 -14.76 1.04 -3.13
N ASP A 442 -13.73 1.72 -3.62
CA ASP A 442 -13.62 3.17 -3.55
C ASP A 442 -12.80 3.74 -4.70
N LEU A 443 -13.02 5.02 -4.98
CA LEU A 443 -12.35 5.79 -6.02
C LEU A 443 -12.00 7.19 -5.50
N ALA A 444 -10.78 7.65 -5.80
CA ALA A 444 -10.35 9.00 -5.46
C ALA A 444 -9.53 9.62 -6.58
N PHE A 445 -9.87 10.85 -6.97
CA PHE A 445 -9.05 11.64 -7.87
C PHE A 445 -8.03 12.49 -7.10
N SER A 446 -6.79 12.51 -7.58
CA SER A 446 -5.79 13.49 -7.17
C SER A 446 -6.10 14.84 -7.82
N THR A 447 -6.25 15.87 -6.99
CA THR A 447 -6.40 17.26 -7.47
C THR A 447 -5.11 17.82 -8.09
N SER A 448 -3.95 17.28 -7.70
CA SER A 448 -2.63 17.80 -8.10
C SER A 448 -2.04 17.07 -9.30
N PHE A 449 -2.16 15.74 -9.33
CA PHE A 449 -1.43 14.88 -10.29
C PHE A 449 -2.29 14.27 -11.39
N ASP A 450 -3.56 14.68 -11.49
CA ASP A 450 -4.48 14.23 -12.54
C ASP A 450 -4.59 12.69 -12.61
N LEU A 451 -4.64 12.07 -11.44
CA LEU A 451 -4.48 10.63 -11.25
C LEU A 451 -5.72 10.07 -10.57
N LEU A 452 -6.26 8.97 -11.10
CA LEU A 452 -7.34 8.22 -10.46
C LEU A 452 -6.74 7.07 -9.66
N VAL A 453 -6.99 7.08 -8.36
CA VAL A 453 -6.67 5.96 -7.47
C VAL A 453 -7.94 5.13 -7.27
N SER A 454 -7.80 3.81 -7.35
CA SER A 454 -8.90 2.87 -7.20
C SER A 454 -8.47 1.72 -6.31
N ILE A 455 -9.41 1.21 -5.51
CA ILE A 455 -9.14 0.14 -4.56
C ILE A 455 -10.18 -0.97 -4.67
N GLY A 456 -9.71 -2.21 -4.85
CA GLY A 456 -10.54 -3.41 -4.81
C GLY A 456 -10.77 -3.89 -3.38
N VAL A 457 -11.84 -4.65 -3.16
CA VAL A 457 -12.11 -5.28 -1.85
C VAL A 457 -11.07 -6.38 -1.59
N ASN A 458 -9.96 -6.06 -0.93
CA ASN A 458 -9.07 -7.10 -0.42
C ASN A 458 -9.58 -7.62 0.93
N ASP A 459 -9.28 -8.88 1.25
CA ASP A 459 -9.47 -9.36 2.62
C ASP A 459 -8.65 -8.44 3.52
N GLN A 460 -9.38 -7.84 4.45
CA GLN A 460 -9.04 -6.66 5.23
C GLN A 460 -7.56 -6.65 5.66
N TRP A 461 -6.88 -5.50 5.49
CA TRP A 461 -5.64 -5.28 6.23
C TRP A 461 -6.02 -5.21 7.70
N VAL A 462 -5.75 -6.29 8.45
CA VAL A 462 -5.91 -6.32 9.90
C VAL A 462 -4.60 -5.78 10.47
N PRO A 463 -4.49 -4.48 10.81
CA PRO A 463 -3.35 -4.03 11.60
C PRO A 463 -3.29 -4.87 12.88
N LYS A 464 -2.08 -5.07 13.42
CA LYS A 464 -1.88 -5.51 14.83
C LYS A 464 -2.33 -4.41 15.82
N VAL A 465 -3.51 -3.83 15.60
CA VAL A 465 -4.20 -2.89 16.47
C VAL A 465 -5.55 -3.50 16.76
N ALA A 466 -5.95 -3.55 18.03
CA ALA A 466 -7.10 -4.29 18.54
C ALA A 466 -8.48 -3.85 17.99
N VAL A 467 -8.55 -2.80 17.15
CA VAL A 467 -9.80 -2.20 16.68
C VAL A 467 -9.73 -1.93 15.17
N VAL A 468 -10.83 -2.23 14.48
CA VAL A 468 -10.99 -2.09 13.02
C VAL A 468 -11.25 -0.63 12.63
N ILE A 469 -10.55 -0.14 11.60
CA ILE A 469 -10.78 1.17 10.98
C ILE A 469 -12.06 1.12 10.14
N SER A 470 -12.95 2.10 10.31
CA SER A 470 -14.19 2.20 9.54
C SER A 470 -14.04 3.11 8.31
N GLN A 471 -13.49 4.31 8.48
CA GLN A 471 -13.21 5.24 7.38
C GLN A 471 -12.06 6.19 7.76
N ALA A 472 -11.30 6.64 6.77
CA ALA A 472 -10.25 7.65 6.93
C ALA A 472 -10.35 8.75 5.85
N THR A 473 -9.85 9.95 6.16
CA THR A 473 -9.78 11.07 5.22
C THR A 473 -8.61 12.00 5.55
N PHE A 474 -8.03 12.65 4.54
CA PHE A 474 -6.97 13.64 4.73
C PHE A 474 -7.55 15.00 5.11
N SER A 475 -6.80 15.79 5.88
CA SER A 475 -7.06 17.22 6.05
C SER A 475 -6.90 17.97 4.72
N SER A 476 -7.51 19.15 4.62
CA SER A 476 -7.45 19.96 3.38
C SER A 476 -6.04 20.41 2.98
N ASP A 477 -5.10 20.44 3.92
CA ASP A 477 -3.68 20.76 3.69
C ASP A 477 -2.79 19.52 3.51
N GLY A 478 -3.34 18.32 3.66
CA GLY A 478 -2.61 17.06 3.57
C GLY A 478 -1.61 16.81 4.70
N GLN A 479 -1.67 17.55 5.82
CA GLN A 479 -0.75 17.39 6.96
C GLN A 479 -1.26 16.42 8.03
N ALA A 480 -2.57 16.16 8.06
CA ALA A 480 -3.19 15.24 9.01
C ALA A 480 -4.07 14.21 8.32
N VAL A 481 -4.21 13.04 8.95
CA VAL A 481 -5.20 12.01 8.57
C VAL A 481 -6.18 11.84 9.71
N TYR A 482 -7.47 12.03 9.41
CA TYR A 482 -8.56 11.74 10.31
C TYR A 482 -9.03 10.30 10.10
N VAL A 483 -9.02 9.50 11.15
CA VAL A 483 -9.37 8.08 11.12
C VAL A 483 -10.48 7.82 12.12
N SER A 484 -11.56 7.20 11.66
CA SER A 484 -12.64 6.71 12.48
C SER A 484 -12.54 5.20 12.66
N PHE A 485 -12.90 4.72 13.85
CA PHE A 485 -12.85 3.32 14.23
C PHE A 485 -14.25 2.79 14.54
N VAL A 486 -14.42 1.46 14.44
CA VAL A 486 -15.70 0.78 14.68
C VAL A 486 -16.16 0.89 16.14
N ASP A 487 -15.26 1.12 17.10
CA ASP A 487 -15.59 1.40 18.51
C ASP A 487 -16.10 2.84 18.75
N GLY A 488 -16.15 3.67 17.69
CA GLY A 488 -16.50 5.08 17.79
C GLY A 488 -15.33 5.99 18.16
N THR A 489 -14.12 5.46 18.37
CA THR A 489 -12.94 6.30 18.58
C THR A 489 -12.56 7.02 17.28
N VAL A 490 -12.02 8.22 17.39
CA VAL A 490 -11.46 8.97 16.26
C VAL A 490 -9.99 9.28 16.55
N ALA A 491 -9.08 8.92 15.66
CA ALA A 491 -7.68 9.30 15.76
C ALA A 491 -7.31 10.35 14.71
N ILE A 492 -6.37 11.21 15.09
CA ILE A 492 -5.74 12.20 14.21
C ILE A 492 -4.28 11.82 14.09
N LEU A 493 -3.82 11.54 12.88
CA LEU A 493 -2.46 11.08 12.59
C LEU A 493 -1.67 12.15 11.84
N ASP A 494 -0.36 12.18 12.06
CA ASP A 494 0.61 12.93 11.26
C ASP A 494 0.85 12.26 9.90
N THR A 495 0.89 13.00 8.78
CA THR A 495 1.08 12.38 7.45
C THR A 495 2.52 11.98 7.13
N LEU A 496 3.53 12.51 7.82
CA LEU A 496 4.94 12.16 7.56
C LEU A 496 5.34 10.86 8.25
N LYS A 497 4.85 10.63 9.47
CA LYS A 497 5.22 9.46 10.30
C LYS A 497 4.06 8.52 10.62
N PHE A 498 2.83 8.86 10.25
CA PHE A 498 1.60 8.14 10.64
C PHE A 498 1.50 7.89 12.15
N GLN A 499 2.08 8.79 12.94
CA GLN A 499 1.98 8.74 14.40
C GLN A 499 0.67 9.39 14.84
N ILE A 500 0.03 8.76 15.83
CA ILE A 500 -1.21 9.26 16.42
C ILE A 500 -0.87 10.49 17.25
N ARG A 501 -1.39 11.65 16.83
CA ARG A 501 -1.27 12.92 17.55
C ARG A 501 -2.31 13.05 18.65
N CYS A 502 -3.50 12.53 18.39
CA CYS A 502 -4.64 12.65 19.29
C CYS A 502 -5.62 11.49 19.05
N ARG A 503 -6.19 10.94 20.13
CA ARG A 503 -7.37 10.08 20.09
C ARG A 503 -8.54 10.74 20.81
N ILE A 504 -9.71 10.79 20.17
CA ILE A 504 -10.96 11.27 20.74
C ILE A 504 -11.85 10.04 20.96
N ASN A 505 -12.11 9.72 22.23
CA ASN A 505 -12.98 8.58 22.57
C ASN A 505 -14.45 8.94 22.34
N LEU A 506 -15.27 7.93 22.04
CA LEU A 506 -16.72 8.08 21.92
C LEU A 506 -17.36 8.75 23.17
N SER A 507 -16.87 8.42 24.36
CA SER A 507 -17.36 8.99 25.63
C SER A 507 -17.15 10.50 25.75
N ALA A 508 -16.23 11.09 24.99
CA ALA A 508 -15.90 12.51 25.08
C ALA A 508 -16.96 13.41 24.42
N TYR A 509 -17.70 12.88 23.43
CA TYR A 509 -18.72 13.62 22.68
C TYR A 509 -20.09 12.94 22.67
N LEU A 510 -20.22 11.76 23.28
CA LEU A 510 -21.47 11.03 23.43
C LEU A 510 -21.69 10.65 24.91
N SER A 511 -22.61 11.34 25.58
CA SER A 511 -22.88 11.13 27.02
C SER A 511 -23.84 9.97 27.33
N THR A 512 -24.35 9.25 26.32
CA THR A 512 -25.47 8.30 26.48
C THR A 512 -25.04 6.84 26.48
N THR A 513 -25.40 6.12 27.54
CA THR A 513 -25.37 4.65 27.66
C THR A 513 -26.53 4.02 26.88
N SER A 514 -26.48 4.00 25.56
CA SER A 514 -27.35 3.14 24.76
C SER A 514 -26.74 1.74 24.66
N SER A 515 -27.54 0.70 24.86
CA SER A 515 -27.13 -0.72 24.83
C SER A 515 -26.73 -1.23 23.43
N SER A 516 -26.90 -0.42 22.38
CA SER A 516 -26.43 -0.71 21.02
C SER A 516 -24.99 -0.20 20.85
N SER A 517 -24.11 -1.04 20.31
CA SER A 517 -22.76 -0.65 19.92
C SER A 517 -22.81 0.46 18.86
N ILE A 518 -22.60 1.71 19.27
CA ILE A 518 -22.52 2.85 18.35
C ILE A 518 -21.15 2.86 17.71
N SER A 519 -21.11 2.89 16.37
CA SER A 519 -19.85 2.99 15.62
C SER A 519 -19.79 4.26 14.78
N ALA A 520 -18.59 4.82 14.67
CA ALA A 520 -18.30 5.89 13.72
C ALA A 520 -18.06 5.27 12.35
N LEU A 521 -18.80 5.68 11.34
CA LEU A 521 -18.78 5.04 10.01
C LEU A 521 -18.49 5.98 8.87
N ALA A 522 -18.76 7.26 9.06
CA ALA A 522 -18.50 8.28 8.09
C ALA A 522 -17.60 9.34 8.69
N ILE A 523 -16.59 9.77 7.95
CA ILE A 523 -15.74 10.90 8.32
C ILE A 523 -15.46 11.77 7.09
N ALA A 524 -15.51 13.08 7.25
CA ALA A 524 -15.18 14.03 6.19
C ALA A 524 -14.42 15.24 6.76
N ALA A 525 -13.40 15.70 6.04
CA ALA A 525 -12.64 16.89 6.37
C ALA A 525 -13.23 18.13 5.71
N HIS A 526 -13.11 19.28 6.36
CA HIS A 526 -13.54 20.56 5.78
C HIS A 526 -12.58 20.96 4.65
N PRO A 527 -13.07 21.44 3.49
CA PRO A 527 -12.25 21.67 2.29
C PRO A 527 -11.25 22.83 2.41
N HIS A 528 -11.49 23.76 3.32
CA HIS A 528 -10.66 24.98 3.51
C HIS A 528 -10.10 25.16 4.92
N LYS A 529 -10.49 24.30 5.87
CA LYS A 529 -10.13 24.44 7.29
C LYS A 529 -9.47 23.12 7.69
N PRO A 530 -8.14 23.03 7.69
CA PRO A 530 -7.46 21.75 7.83
C PRO A 530 -7.71 21.09 9.17
N SER A 531 -8.06 21.88 10.20
CA SER A 531 -8.33 21.47 11.57
C SER A 531 -9.78 21.06 11.86
N GLN A 532 -10.68 21.13 10.88
CA GLN A 532 -12.10 20.82 11.06
C GLN A 532 -12.49 19.55 10.31
N PHE A 533 -13.26 18.70 10.98
CA PHE A 533 -13.82 17.48 10.39
C PHE A 533 -15.19 17.16 10.99
N VAL A 534 -15.95 16.29 10.32
CA VAL A 534 -17.25 15.80 10.77
C VAL A 534 -17.24 14.27 10.83
N VAL A 535 -17.91 13.72 11.84
CA VAL A 535 -18.06 12.27 12.04
C VAL A 535 -19.55 11.92 12.09
N GLY A 536 -19.93 10.86 11.37
CA GLY A 536 -21.28 10.33 11.33
C GLY A 536 -21.34 8.94 11.98
N LEU A 537 -22.39 8.71 12.75
CA LEU A 537 -22.56 7.52 13.58
C LEU A 537 -23.67 6.59 13.05
N THR A 538 -23.69 5.37 13.60
CA THR A 538 -24.71 4.35 13.30
C THR A 538 -26.13 4.71 13.72
N ASP A 539 -26.29 5.59 14.69
CA ASP A 539 -27.57 6.01 15.25
C ASP A 539 -28.17 7.22 14.52
N GLY A 540 -27.52 7.70 13.45
CA GLY A 540 -28.00 8.83 12.65
C GLY A 540 -27.52 10.19 13.12
N ARG A 541 -26.77 10.26 14.23
CA ARG A 541 -26.15 11.49 14.70
C ARG A 541 -24.86 11.80 13.95
N ALA A 542 -24.55 13.08 13.84
CA ALA A 542 -23.30 13.56 13.29
C ALA A 542 -22.75 14.71 14.14
N PHE A 543 -21.43 14.76 14.27
CA PHE A 543 -20.70 15.70 15.12
C PHE A 543 -19.62 16.40 14.32
N VAL A 544 -19.59 17.72 14.37
CA VAL A 544 -18.49 18.53 13.81
C VAL A 544 -17.49 18.84 14.90
N PHE A 545 -16.21 18.63 14.62
CA PHE A 545 -15.10 18.85 15.55
C PHE A 545 -14.22 20.00 15.05
N GLU A 546 -13.88 20.92 15.96
CA GLU A 546 -12.87 21.98 15.79
C GLU A 546 -11.97 22.05 17.05
N PRO A 547 -10.68 22.41 16.91
CA PRO A 547 -9.83 22.63 18.07
C PRO A 547 -10.16 23.99 18.71
N ARG A 548 -9.94 24.14 20.02
CA ARG A 548 -10.14 25.43 20.71
C ARG A 548 -9.18 26.52 20.22
N LYS A 549 -7.95 26.15 19.86
CA LYS A 549 -7.01 27.01 19.15
C LYS A 549 -6.50 26.30 17.90
N PRO A 550 -6.24 27.00 16.78
CA PRO A 550 -5.76 26.38 15.54
C PRO A 550 -4.47 25.56 15.71
N GLU A 551 -3.60 25.97 16.64
CA GLU A 551 -2.36 25.29 16.97
C GLU A 551 -2.54 24.05 17.85
N ASP A 552 -3.71 23.83 18.45
CA ASP A 552 -3.86 22.77 19.46
C ASP A 552 -3.64 21.39 18.81
N TRP A 553 -4.12 21.13 17.59
CA TRP A 553 -3.78 19.87 16.90
C TRP A 553 -2.27 19.65 16.63
N ASN A 554 -1.47 20.72 16.68
CA ASN A 554 -0.01 20.69 16.50
C ASN A 554 0.77 20.74 17.82
N ARG A 555 0.20 21.30 18.90
CA ARG A 555 0.87 21.51 20.20
C ARG A 555 1.07 20.23 21.01
N PHE A 556 0.40 19.14 20.68
CA PHE A 556 0.46 17.89 21.45
C PHE A 556 1.60 16.94 21.06
N SER A 557 2.59 17.43 20.30
CA SER A 557 3.74 16.66 19.81
C SER A 557 5.08 16.97 20.49
N ARG A 558 5.08 17.65 21.65
CA ARG A 558 6.30 17.95 22.41
C ARG A 558 6.41 17.15 23.70
#